data_AF-R0A7I3-F1
#
_entry.id   AF-R0A7I3-F1
#
_cell.length_a   1.000
_cell.length_b   1.000
_cell.length_c   1.000
_cell.angle_alpha   90.00
_cell.angle_beta   90.00
_cell.angle_gamma   90.00
#
_symmetry.space_group_name_H-M   'P 1'
#
loop_
_entity.id
_entity.type
_entity.pdbx_description
1 polymer ?
#
loop_
_entity_poly.entity_id
_entity_poly.type
_entity_poly.pdbx_seq_one_letter_code
_entity_poly.pdbx_strand_id
1 'polypeptide(L)' 'MKTYKVFLTRSREVSSLLADALWEQYKHNEECSSGFGCADDDDKIPKLYHDCGYFYAMVGYKSEQPKYELIFA' A
#
# COMPACT_ATOMS: atom_id res chain seq x y z
N MET A 1 9.77 1.94 -14.30
CA MET A 1 9.68 2.67 -13.01
C MET A 1 8.95 1.77 -12.01
N LYS A 2 8.92 2.07 -10.71
CA LYS A 2 8.03 1.32 -9.79
C LYS A 2 6.78 2.16 -9.53
N THR A 3 5.62 1.51 -9.57
CA THR A 3 4.31 2.10 -9.29
C THR A 3 3.70 1.46 -8.08
N TYR A 4 2.83 2.20 -7.39
CA TYR A 4 2.32 1.79 -6.10
C TYR A 4 0.83 2.07 -5.99
N LYS A 5 0.11 1.15 -5.37
CA LYS A 5 -1.26 1.38 -4.91
C LYS A 5 -1.25 1.25 -3.40
N VAL A 6 -1.67 2.30 -2.70
CA VAL A 6 -1.61 2.36 -1.24
C VAL A 6 -3.02 2.55 -0.71
N PHE A 7 -3.42 1.66 0.18
CA PHE A 7 -4.69 1.71 0.88
C PHE A 7 -4.44 2.16 2.32
N LEU A 8 -5.20 3.14 2.80
CA LEU A 8 -5.09 3.70 4.14
C LEU A 8 -6.32 3.33 4.97
N THR A 9 -6.09 2.93 6.21
CA THR A 9 -7.13 2.64 7.20
C THR A 9 -6.67 3.01 8.60
N ARG A 10 -7.60 3.21 9.54
CA ARG A 10 -7.29 3.47 10.96
C ARG A 10 -7.13 2.19 11.80
N SER A 11 -7.30 1.00 11.20
CA SER A 11 -7.08 -0.28 11.87
C SER A 11 -5.88 -1.01 11.30
N ARG A 12 -4.95 -1.38 12.18
CA ARG A 12 -3.78 -2.19 11.84
C ARG A 12 -4.18 -3.56 11.31
N GLU A 13 -5.18 -4.18 11.94
CA GLU A 13 -5.70 -5.50 11.55
C GLU A 13 -6.28 -5.46 10.14
N VAL A 14 -7.08 -4.42 9.83
CA VAL A 14 -7.63 -4.21 8.49
C VAL A 14 -6.51 -4.02 7.46
N SER A 15 -5.46 -3.25 7.77
CA SER A 15 -4.33 -3.05 6.85
C SER A 15 -3.60 -4.36 6.51
N SER A 16 -3.38 -5.23 7.49
CA SER A 16 -2.76 -6.53 7.28
C SER A 16 -3.65 -7.43 6.41
N LEU A 17 -4.95 -7.51 6.73
CA LEU A 17 -5.91 -8.32 5.95
C LEU A 17 -6.04 -7.82 4.51
N LEU A 18 -6.03 -6.50 4.30
CA LEU A 18 -6.02 -5.92 2.97
C LEU A 18 -4.76 -6.30 2.20
N ALA A 19 -3.58 -6.22 2.81
CA ALA A 19 -2.34 -6.59 2.14
C ALA A 19 -2.30 -8.06 1.70
N ASP A 20 -2.82 -8.97 2.52
CA ASP A 20 -2.95 -10.39 2.18
C ASP A 20 -3.96 -10.61 1.04
N ALA A 21 -5.14 -9.99 1.13
CA ALA A 21 -6.17 -10.09 0.08
C ALA A 21 -5.69 -9.53 -1.27
N LEU A 22 -5.01 -8.37 -1.23
CA LEU A 22 -4.43 -7.75 -2.42
C LEU A 22 -3.29 -8.60 -2.98
N TRP A 23 -2.45 -9.17 -2.13
CA TRP A 23 -1.41 -10.10 -2.59
C TRP A 23 -2.01 -11.29 -3.33
N GLU A 24 -3.02 -11.94 -2.75
CA GLU A 24 -3.71 -13.07 -3.39
C GLU A 24 -4.31 -12.69 -4.75
N GLN A 25 -4.84 -11.47 -4.87
CA GLN A 25 -5.37 -10.96 -6.12
C GLN A 25 -4.29 -10.69 -7.18
N TYR A 26 -3.11 -10.19 -6.78
CA TYR A 26 -2.10 -9.68 -7.72
C TYR A 26 -0.85 -10.55 -7.88
N LYS A 27 -0.65 -11.58 -7.04
CA LYS A 27 0.55 -12.45 -7.03
C LYS A 27 0.84 -13.19 -8.34
N HIS A 28 -0.17 -13.33 -9.20
CA HIS A 28 0.00 -13.93 -10.52
C HIS A 28 0.76 -13.03 -11.51
N ASN A 29 0.96 -11.75 -11.17
CA ASN A 29 1.84 -10.86 -11.92
C ASN A 29 3.26 -11.02 -11.36
N GLU A 30 4.19 -11.55 -12.17
CA GLU A 30 5.56 -11.88 -11.76
C GLU A 30 6.38 -10.70 -11.21
N GLU A 31 5.88 -9.47 -11.38
CA GLU A 31 6.54 -8.23 -10.94
C GLU A 31 5.76 -7.47 -9.86
N CYS A 32 4.97 -8.19 -9.07
CA CYS A 32 4.18 -7.64 -7.97
C CYS A 32 4.82 -7.92 -6.60
N SER A 33 4.67 -6.98 -5.67
CA SER A 33 5.00 -7.17 -4.25
C SER A 33 3.90 -6.57 -3.37
N SER A 34 3.59 -7.18 -2.24
CA SER A 34 2.67 -6.63 -1.23
C SER A 34 3.40 -6.35 0.09
N GLY A 35 2.91 -5.39 0.85
CA GLY A 35 3.38 -5.07 2.20
C GLY A 35 2.35 -4.25 2.98
N PHE A 36 2.54 -4.13 4.29
CA PHE A 36 1.71 -3.28 5.16
C PHE A 36 2.56 -2.70 6.29
N GLY A 37 2.09 -1.60 6.88
CA GLY A 37 2.83 -0.91 7.92
C GLY A 37 2.10 0.31 8.51
N CYS A 38 2.84 1.10 9.28
CA CYS A 38 2.38 2.40 9.77
C CYS A 38 2.74 3.48 8.74
N ALA A 39 1.87 4.48 8.56
CA ALA A 39 2.14 5.59 7.65
C ALA A 39 3.40 6.39 8.03
N ASP A 40 3.87 6.29 9.27
CA ASP A 40 5.00 7.07 9.79
C ASP A 40 6.35 6.71 9.13
N ASP A 41 6.48 5.47 8.64
CA ASP A 41 7.76 4.90 8.20
C ASP A 41 7.92 4.80 6.67
N ASP A 42 6.87 5.06 5.87
CA ASP A 42 6.90 4.87 4.41
C ASP A 42 6.92 6.21 3.65
N ASP A 43 8.02 6.48 2.96
CA ASP A 43 8.27 7.69 2.17
C ASP A 43 7.32 7.88 0.98
N LYS A 44 6.58 6.83 0.60
CA LYS A 44 5.58 6.88 -0.48
C LYS A 44 4.23 7.43 -0.01
N ILE A 45 4.02 7.53 1.30
CA ILE A 45 2.79 8.07 1.87
C ILE A 45 2.99 9.58 2.09
N PRO A 46 2.01 10.43 1.72
CA PRO A 46 2.14 11.85 1.99
C PRO A 46 2.27 12.13 3.48
N LYS A 47 3.22 12.99 3.83
CA LYS A 47 3.52 13.40 5.21
C LYS A 47 2.29 13.86 6.02
N LEU A 48 1.23 14.34 5.36
CA LEU A 48 -0.01 14.75 6.05
C LEU A 48 -0.72 13.60 6.77
N TYR A 49 -0.47 12.34 6.38
CA TYR A 49 -1.05 11.15 7.01
C TYR A 49 -0.15 10.55 8.09
N HIS A 50 1.08 11.04 8.24
CA HIS A 50 1.99 10.59 9.29
C HIS A 50 1.47 11.11 10.64
N ASP A 51 1.75 10.37 11.72
CA ASP A 51 1.33 10.62 13.09
C ASP A 51 -0.21 10.67 13.29
N CYS A 52 -1.00 10.39 12.26
CA CYS A 52 -2.45 10.40 12.29
C CYS A 52 -3.07 9.05 12.67
N GLY A 53 -2.24 8.06 13.06
CA GLY A 53 -2.67 6.71 13.40
C GLY A 53 -3.21 5.91 12.21
N TYR A 54 -2.82 6.27 10.98
CA TYR A 54 -3.15 5.51 9.78
C TYR A 54 -2.15 4.37 9.57
N PHE A 55 -2.70 3.22 9.21
CA PHE A 55 -1.98 2.05 8.74
C PHE A 55 -2.21 1.89 7.25
N TYR A 56 -1.25 1.30 6.56
CA TYR A 56 -1.32 1.12 5.12
C TYR A 56 -1.22 -0.33 4.69
N ALA A 57 -1.85 -0.65 3.56
CA ALA A 57 -1.53 -1.79 2.71
C ALA A 57 -1.01 -1.27 1.37
N MET A 58 0.10 -1.80 0.89
CA MET A 58 0.78 -1.34 -0.33
C MET A 58 0.96 -2.50 -1.30
N VAL A 59 0.61 -2.26 -2.57
CA VAL A 59 0.99 -3.12 -3.69
C VAL A 59 1.94 -2.36 -4.59
N GLY A 60 3.12 -2.93 -4.81
CA GLY A 60 4.13 -2.43 -5.73
C GLY A 60 4.08 -3.20 -7.05
N TYR A 61 4.18 -2.48 -8.17
CA TYR A 61 4.25 -3.04 -9.51
C TYR A 61 5.46 -2.47 -10.25
N LYS A 62 6.09 -3.28 -11.11
CA LYS A 62 7.07 -2.80 -12.08
C LYS A 62 6.31 -2.34 -13.33
N SER A 63 6.06 -1.03 -13.44
CA SER A 63 5.33 -0.44 -14.57
C SER A 63 6.17 0.63 -15.25
N GLU A 64 5.96 0.81 -16.56
CA GLU A 64 6.67 1.84 -17.32
C GLU A 64 6.16 3.26 -17.02
N GLN A 65 4.94 3.41 -16.51
CA GLN A 65 4.35 4.73 -16.20
C GLN A 65 4.20 4.96 -14.70
N PRO A 66 4.59 6.11 -14.13
CA PRO A 66 4.22 6.49 -12.76
C PRO A 66 2.69 6.48 -12.57
N LYS A 67 2.21 5.65 -11.66
CA LYS A 67 0.86 5.69 -11.11
C LYS A 67 1.00 5.40 -9.63
N TYR A 68 0.76 6.41 -8.81
CA TYR A 68 0.51 6.24 -7.39
C TYR A 68 -0.94 6.61 -7.12
N GLU A 69 -1.63 5.80 -6.32
CA GLU A 69 -3.02 6.03 -5.97
C GLU A 69 -3.21 5.73 -4.48
N LEU A 70 -3.76 6.71 -3.76
CA LEU A 70 -4.16 6.58 -2.36
C LEU A 70 -5.65 6.25 -2.31
N ILE A 71 -6.00 5.15 -1.65
CA ILE A 71 -7.37 4.70 -1.49
C ILE A 71 -7.69 4.57 -0.01
N PHE A 72 -8.85 5.06 0.40
CA PHE A 72 -9.33 4.91 1.78
C PHE A 72 -10.23 3.68 1.89
N ALA A 73 -9.98 2.85 2.90
CA ALA A 73 -10.74 1.65 3.20
C ALA A 73 -11.52 1.79 4.52
#